data_AF-A0A378J2R0-F1
#
_entry.id   AF-A0A378J2R0-F1
#
_cell.length_a   1.000
_cell.length_b   1.000
_cell.length_c   1.000
_cell.angle_alpha   90.00
_cell.angle_beta   90.00
_cell.angle_gamma   90.00
#
_symmetry.space_group_name_H-M   'P 1'
#
loop_
_entity.id
_entity.type
_entity.pdbx_description
1 polymer ?
#
loop_
_entity_poly.entity_id
_entity_poly.type
_entity_poly.pdbx_seq_one_letter_code
_entity_poly.pdbx_strand_id
1 'polypeptide(L)'
;MYSDELFDQKFDECANEWNKIIVPYYNNFLDYIKTCDPRSPMIFRYVEQGWTHYAYLHRNLAEKIYTELKVVEDELSPQQKARYNELVTFMKKSLTDDKQTFNQIVQARKRQLNNPLPMPILEEQIEANQIFPDNAIYHSISFE
;
A
#
# COMPACT_ATOMS: atom_id res chain seq x y z
N MET A 1 30.14 21.10 -5.17
CA MET A 1 29.19 21.58 -4.15
C MET A 1 27.86 21.68 -4.86
N TYR A 2 26.94 20.82 -4.47
CA TYR A 2 25.64 20.71 -5.11
C TYR A 2 24.83 21.99 -4.85
N SER A 3 24.23 22.57 -5.88
CA SER A 3 23.53 23.85 -5.71
C SER A 3 22.28 23.67 -4.84
N ASP A 4 22.03 24.63 -3.96
CA ASP A 4 20.86 24.61 -3.07
C ASP A 4 19.55 24.55 -3.87
N GLU A 5 19.48 25.29 -4.98
CA GLU A 5 18.31 25.30 -5.87
C GLU A 5 18.00 23.92 -6.47
N LEU A 6 19.04 23.18 -6.89
CA LEU A 6 18.85 21.85 -7.45
C LEU A 6 18.48 20.83 -6.35
N PHE A 7 19.06 20.96 -5.15
CA PHE A 7 18.67 20.14 -4.00
C PHE A 7 17.21 20.36 -3.63
N ASP A 8 16.80 21.62 -3.50
CA ASP A 8 15.44 21.97 -3.12
C ASP A 8 14.45 21.50 -4.17
N GLN A 9 14.75 21.67 -5.45
CA GLN A 9 13.91 21.13 -6.52
C GLN A 9 13.72 19.61 -6.39
N LYS A 10 14.81 18.85 -6.21
CA LYS A 10 14.75 17.38 -6.08
C LYS A 10 14.04 16.92 -4.82
N PHE A 11 14.28 17.61 -3.72
CA PHE A 11 13.60 17.36 -2.46
C PHE A 11 12.09 17.62 -2.59
N ASP A 12 11.71 18.73 -3.20
CA ASP A 12 10.31 19.12 -3.41
C ASP A 12 9.61 18.19 -4.39
N GLU A 13 10.28 17.70 -5.44
CA GLU A 13 9.76 16.66 -6.33
C GLU A 13 9.40 15.39 -5.54
N CYS A 14 10.31 14.93 -4.68
CA CYS A 14 10.07 13.76 -3.83
C CYS A 14 8.93 13.99 -2.82
N ALA A 15 8.92 15.16 -2.18
CA ALA A 15 7.88 15.53 -1.23
C ALA A 15 6.50 15.66 -1.90
N ASN A 16 6.45 16.19 -3.13
CA ASN A 16 5.22 16.27 -3.91
C ASN A 16 4.71 14.88 -4.29
N GLU A 17 5.58 13.98 -4.75
CA GLU A 17 5.22 12.60 -5.09
C GLU A 17 4.67 11.85 -3.87
N TRP A 18 5.32 11.99 -2.71
CA TRP A 18 4.83 11.44 -1.45
C TRP A 18 3.43 11.98 -1.09
N ASN A 19 3.28 13.30 -1.02
CA ASN A 19 2.07 13.94 -0.49
C ASN A 19 0.88 13.93 -1.45
N LYS A 20 1.12 13.92 -2.77
CA LYS A 20 0.05 14.01 -3.79
C LYS A 20 -0.31 12.68 -4.42
N ILE A 21 0.56 11.68 -4.34
CA ILE A 21 0.35 10.37 -4.99
C ILE A 21 0.31 9.27 -3.94
N ILE A 22 1.40 9.08 -3.19
CA ILE A 22 1.58 7.90 -2.33
C ILE A 22 0.66 7.92 -1.12
N VAL A 23 0.65 9.03 -0.36
CA VAL A 23 -0.21 9.19 0.82
C VAL A 23 -1.70 9.13 0.44
N PRO A 24 -2.19 9.86 -0.57
CA PRO A 24 -3.58 9.76 -0.99
C PRO A 24 -3.97 8.35 -1.44
N TYR A 25 -3.10 7.67 -2.22
CA TYR A 25 -3.35 6.28 -2.63
C TYR A 25 -3.51 5.36 -1.41
N TYR A 26 -2.59 5.44 -0.44
CA TYR A 26 -2.62 4.58 0.74
C TYR A 26 -3.84 4.84 1.61
N ASN A 27 -4.20 6.11 1.84
CA ASN A 27 -5.39 6.47 2.62
C ASN A 27 -6.67 5.96 1.94
N ASN A 28 -6.81 6.19 0.63
CA ASN A 28 -7.96 5.69 -0.14
C ASN A 28 -8.03 4.15 -0.11
N PHE A 29 -6.88 3.47 -0.21
CA PHE A 29 -6.78 2.02 -0.11
C PHE A 29 -7.22 1.52 1.27
N LEU A 30 -6.74 2.12 2.35
CA LEU A 30 -7.14 1.75 3.72
C LEU A 30 -8.63 2.00 3.95
N ASP A 31 -9.16 3.13 3.49
CA ASP A 31 -10.56 3.47 3.64
C ASP A 31 -11.47 2.53 2.83
N TYR A 32 -11.03 2.09 1.66
CA TYR A 32 -11.69 1.02 0.92
C TYR A 32 -11.77 -0.26 1.77
N ILE A 33 -10.68 -0.74 2.37
CA ILE A 33 -10.68 -1.96 3.21
C ILE A 33 -11.64 -1.82 4.41
N LYS A 34 -11.68 -0.65 5.04
CA LYS A 34 -12.56 -0.38 6.18
C LYS A 34 -14.03 -0.42 5.79
N THR A 35 -14.38 -0.01 4.57
CA THR A 35 -15.77 0.23 4.15
C THR A 35 -16.35 -0.83 3.23
N CYS A 36 -15.54 -1.55 2.45
CA CYS A 36 -16.00 -2.54 1.47
C CYS A 36 -16.62 -3.78 2.13
N ASP A 37 -17.58 -4.44 1.45
CA ASP A 37 -18.16 -5.69 1.94
C ASP A 37 -17.07 -6.77 2.01
N PRO A 38 -16.76 -7.28 3.21
CA PRO A 38 -15.71 -8.27 3.40
C PRO A 38 -16.06 -9.66 2.86
N ARG A 39 -17.27 -9.84 2.32
CA ARG A 39 -17.69 -11.04 1.58
C ARG A 39 -17.62 -10.86 0.06
N SER A 40 -17.06 -9.77 -0.42
CA SER A 40 -16.87 -9.56 -1.85
C SER A 40 -15.79 -10.52 -2.40
N PRO A 41 -16.08 -11.36 -3.40
CA PRO A 41 -15.17 -12.37 -3.97
C PRO A 41 -13.77 -11.83 -4.33
N MET A 42 -13.74 -10.60 -4.84
CA MET A 42 -12.51 -9.93 -5.26
C MET A 42 -11.77 -9.20 -4.13
N ILE A 43 -12.32 -9.11 -2.92
CA ILE A 43 -11.73 -8.29 -1.85
C ILE A 43 -10.32 -8.75 -1.49
N PHE A 44 -10.09 -10.06 -1.46
CA PHE A 44 -8.77 -10.61 -1.15
C PHE A 44 -7.73 -10.17 -2.18
N ARG A 45 -8.10 -10.29 -3.47
CA ARG A 45 -7.27 -9.87 -4.59
C ARG A 45 -7.03 -8.35 -4.58
N TYR A 46 -8.04 -7.54 -4.29
CA TYR A 46 -7.91 -6.09 -4.15
C TYR A 46 -7.00 -5.70 -2.98
N VAL A 47 -7.11 -6.38 -1.84
CA VAL A 47 -6.24 -6.15 -0.67
C VAL A 47 -4.79 -6.48 -1.00
N GLU A 48 -4.53 -7.62 -1.64
CA GLU A 48 -3.18 -8.04 -2.03
C GLU A 48 -2.57 -7.13 -3.11
N GLN A 49 -3.31 -6.87 -4.19
CA GLN A 49 -2.86 -6.00 -5.28
C GLN A 49 -2.71 -4.56 -4.81
N GLY A 50 -3.63 -4.07 -4.00
CA GLY A 50 -3.59 -2.72 -3.45
C GLY A 50 -2.37 -2.47 -2.58
N TRP A 51 -2.04 -3.43 -1.70
CA TRP A 51 -0.82 -3.40 -0.90
C TRP A 51 0.44 -3.51 -1.76
N THR A 52 0.45 -4.41 -2.74
CA THR A 52 1.58 -4.59 -3.65
C THR A 52 1.88 -3.31 -4.43
N HIS A 53 0.85 -2.65 -4.94
CA HIS A 53 0.99 -1.38 -5.63
C HIS A 53 1.46 -0.26 -4.69
N TYR A 54 0.93 -0.19 -3.46
CA TYR A 54 1.43 0.76 -2.45
C TYR A 54 2.93 0.58 -2.19
N ALA A 55 3.35 -0.66 -1.91
CA ALA A 55 4.74 -1.00 -1.62
C ALA A 55 5.65 -0.73 -2.82
N TYR A 56 5.14 -0.91 -4.05
CA TYR A 56 5.85 -0.56 -5.27
C TYR A 56 6.08 0.96 -5.39
N LEU A 57 5.02 1.77 -5.23
CA LEU A 57 5.13 3.24 -5.25
C LEU A 57 6.11 3.75 -4.19
N HIS A 58 6.00 3.21 -2.97
CA HIS A 58 6.90 3.56 -1.86
C HIS A 58 8.37 3.23 -2.19
N ARG A 59 8.65 2.01 -2.67
CA ARG A 59 10.02 1.59 -3.04
C ARG A 59 10.58 2.41 -4.19
N ASN A 60 9.79 2.69 -5.21
CA ASN A 60 10.21 3.52 -6.34
C ASN A 60 10.66 4.91 -5.87
N LEU A 61 9.88 5.55 -4.97
CA LEU A 61 10.28 6.84 -4.42
C LEU A 61 11.56 6.72 -3.58
N ALA A 62 11.69 5.67 -2.75
CA ALA A 62 12.91 5.43 -1.99
C ALA A 62 14.14 5.25 -2.90
N GLU A 63 14.01 4.45 -3.96
CA GLU A 63 15.06 4.25 -4.96
C GLU A 63 15.42 5.53 -5.70
N LYS A 64 14.42 6.34 -6.08
CA LYS A 64 14.63 7.67 -6.67
C LYS A 64 15.43 8.58 -5.73
N ILE A 65 15.07 8.63 -4.45
CA ILE A 65 15.82 9.39 -3.43
C ILE A 65 17.26 8.87 -3.34
N TYR A 66 17.47 7.55 -3.29
CA TYR A 66 18.79 6.95 -3.20
C TYR A 66 19.62 7.04 -4.48
N THR A 67 19.02 7.23 -5.65
CA THR A 67 19.78 7.33 -6.91
C THR A 67 20.08 8.79 -7.23
N GLU A 68 19.12 9.69 -7.02
CA GLU A 68 19.28 11.10 -7.37
C GLU A 68 20.07 11.89 -6.32
N LEU A 69 19.89 11.61 -5.03
CA LEU A 69 20.53 12.39 -3.95
C LEU A 69 21.78 11.73 -3.37
N LYS A 70 21.90 10.40 -3.44
CA LYS A 70 23.09 9.68 -2.91
C LYS A 70 24.33 9.87 -3.77
N VAL A 71 24.16 9.98 -5.09
CA VAL A 71 25.29 10.16 -6.04
C VAL A 71 26.07 11.44 -5.74
N VAL A 72 25.42 12.41 -5.10
CA VAL A 72 25.99 13.71 -4.75
C VAL A 72 26.16 13.89 -3.24
N GLU A 73 26.03 12.83 -2.45
CA GLU A 73 26.03 12.88 -0.97
C GLU A 73 27.29 13.55 -0.42
N ASP A 74 28.46 13.28 -1.01
CA ASP A 74 29.73 13.90 -0.60
C ASP A 74 29.80 15.40 -0.89
N GLU A 75 29.01 15.88 -1.86
CA GLU A 75 28.94 17.29 -2.28
C GLU A 75 27.85 18.10 -1.56
N LEU A 76 27.04 17.44 -0.73
CA LEU A 76 25.98 18.08 0.04
C LEU A 76 26.56 18.91 1.20
N SER A 77 26.00 20.09 1.41
CA SER A 77 26.25 20.90 2.60
C SER A 77 25.76 20.18 3.87
N PRO A 78 26.26 20.54 5.07
CA PRO A 78 25.79 19.93 6.31
C PRO A 78 24.27 20.00 6.50
N GLN A 79 23.64 21.09 6.07
CA GLN A 79 22.18 21.27 6.15
C GLN A 79 21.44 20.35 5.17
N GLN A 80 21.93 20.23 3.93
CA GLN A 80 21.37 19.33 2.93
C GLN A 80 21.51 17.86 3.37
N LYS A 81 22.65 17.48 3.94
CA LYS A 81 22.89 16.15 4.52
C LYS A 81 21.90 15.82 5.63
N ALA A 82 21.61 16.77 6.52
CA ALA A 82 20.62 16.57 7.58
C ALA A 82 19.23 16.25 6.99
N ARG A 83 18.75 17.07 6.04
CA ARG A 83 17.45 16.87 5.36
C ARG A 83 17.38 15.54 4.60
N TYR A 84 18.44 15.18 3.89
CA TYR A 84 18.53 13.89 3.20
C TYR A 84 18.45 12.70 4.18
N ASN A 85 19.20 12.76 5.28
CA ASN A 85 19.20 11.70 6.29
C ASN A 85 17.84 11.55 6.99
N GLU A 86 17.15 12.66 7.25
CA GLU A 86 15.78 12.65 7.76
C GLU A 86 14.83 11.93 6.79
N LEU A 87 14.89 12.29 5.50
CA LEU A 87 14.06 11.67 4.46
C LEU A 87 14.35 10.16 4.32
N VAL A 88 15.62 9.77 4.30
CA VAL A 88 16.04 8.36 4.26
C VAL A 88 15.53 7.58 5.47
N THR A 89 15.65 8.15 6.66
CA THR A 89 15.18 7.52 7.91
C THR A 89 13.67 7.35 7.88
N PHE A 90 12.96 8.40 7.44
CA PHE A 90 11.52 8.36 7.24
C PHE A 90 11.12 7.23 6.29
N MET A 91 11.71 7.14 5.09
CA MET A 91 11.35 6.12 4.11
C MET A 91 11.60 4.69 4.61
N LYS A 92 12.69 4.46 5.35
CA LYS A 92 12.96 3.14 5.96
C LYS A 92 11.91 2.73 6.98
N LYS A 93 11.39 3.69 7.74
CA LYS A 93 10.46 3.44 8.83
C LYS A 93 9.01 3.37 8.35
N SER A 94 8.60 4.29 7.46
CA SER A 94 7.20 4.47 7.06
C SER A 94 6.58 3.19 6.50
N LEU A 95 7.26 2.47 5.61
CA LEU A 95 6.71 1.22 5.06
C LEU A 95 6.44 0.15 6.13
N THR A 96 7.27 0.09 7.17
CA THR A 96 7.09 -0.85 8.28
C THR A 96 5.89 -0.45 9.13
N ASP A 97 5.80 0.83 9.49
CA ASP A 97 4.69 1.38 10.28
C ASP A 97 3.35 1.23 9.51
N ASP A 98 3.35 1.52 8.21
CA ASP A 98 2.20 1.37 7.33
C ASP A 98 1.79 -0.10 7.18
N LYS A 99 2.76 -1.02 7.07
CA LYS A 99 2.44 -2.46 7.05
C LYS A 99 1.77 -2.90 8.34
N GLN A 100 2.20 -2.37 9.48
CA GLN A 100 1.57 -2.66 10.77
C GLN A 100 0.14 -2.13 10.83
N THR A 101 -0.09 -0.87 10.44
CA THR A 101 -1.43 -0.27 10.35
C THR A 101 -2.36 -1.05 9.43
N PHE A 102 -1.89 -1.38 8.23
CA PHE A 102 -2.62 -2.18 7.25
C PHE A 102 -3.05 -3.53 7.84
N ASN A 103 -2.11 -4.26 8.46
CA ASN A 103 -2.39 -5.56 9.08
C ASN A 103 -3.43 -5.44 10.19
N GLN A 104 -3.36 -4.40 11.02
CA GLN A 104 -4.35 -4.17 12.08
C GLN A 104 -5.75 -3.96 11.51
N ILE A 105 -5.88 -3.16 10.44
CA ILE A 105 -7.16 -2.90 9.77
C ILE A 105 -7.73 -4.20 9.18
N VAL A 106 -6.92 -4.97 8.45
CA VAL A 106 -7.36 -6.25 7.88
C VAL A 106 -7.81 -7.24 8.97
N GLN A 107 -7.07 -7.32 10.08
CA GLN A 107 -7.43 -8.20 11.21
C GLN A 107 -8.71 -7.74 11.92
N ALA A 108 -8.91 -6.42 12.08
CA ALA A 108 -10.15 -5.88 12.63
C ALA A 108 -11.35 -6.24 11.74
N ARG A 109 -11.22 -6.13 10.42
CA ARG A 109 -12.28 -6.50 9.46
C ARG A 109 -12.61 -7.99 9.51
N LYS A 110 -11.61 -8.86 9.64
CA LYS A 110 -11.82 -10.32 9.82
C LYS A 110 -12.65 -10.63 11.09
N ARG A 111 -12.33 -9.97 12.21
CA ARG A 111 -13.00 -10.19 13.51
C ARG A 111 -14.45 -9.72 13.52
N GLN A 112 -14.78 -8.65 12.80
CA GLN A 112 -16.15 -8.10 12.74
C GLN A 112 -17.20 -9.06 12.17
N LEU A 113 -16.79 -10.17 11.55
CA LEU A 113 -17.69 -11.09 10.85
C LEU A 113 -17.91 -12.44 11.55
N ASN A 114 -17.40 -12.63 12.77
CA ASN A 114 -17.25 -13.98 13.35
C ASN A 114 -16.50 -14.96 12.40
N ASN A 115 -15.65 -14.40 11.50
CA ASN A 115 -14.89 -14.96 10.34
C ASN A 115 -15.73 -15.56 9.19
N PRO A 116 -15.73 -14.97 7.97
CA PRO A 116 -14.57 -15.17 7.08
C PRO A 116 -14.22 -13.96 6.16
N LEU A 117 -13.00 -13.94 5.60
CA LEU A 117 -12.80 -13.34 4.27
C LEU A 117 -13.59 -14.21 3.27
N PRO A 118 -14.19 -13.68 2.21
CA PRO A 118 -15.16 -14.43 1.42
C PRO A 118 -14.54 -15.66 0.78
N MET A 119 -15.38 -16.68 0.64
CA MET A 119 -15.17 -17.69 -0.36
C MET A 119 -15.34 -17.06 -1.75
N PRO A 120 -14.45 -17.35 -2.72
CA PRO A 120 -14.51 -16.84 -4.09
C PRO A 120 -15.82 -17.22 -4.78
N ILE A 121 -16.25 -16.50 -5.82
CA ILE A 121 -17.49 -16.81 -6.57
C ILE A 121 -17.30 -17.96 -7.54
N LEU A 122 -18.40 -18.59 -7.98
CA LEU A 122 -18.35 -19.72 -8.91
C LEU A 122 -17.56 -19.41 -10.20
N GLU A 123 -17.59 -18.19 -10.74
CA GLU A 123 -16.74 -17.82 -11.89
C GLU A 123 -15.26 -17.66 -11.55
N GLU A 124 -14.89 -17.14 -10.39
CA GLU A 124 -13.49 -17.18 -9.92
C GLU A 124 -13.06 -18.61 -9.60
N GLN A 125 -13.99 -19.43 -9.15
CA GLN A 125 -13.81 -20.86 -8.92
C GLN A 125 -13.69 -21.62 -10.25
N ILE A 126 -14.34 -21.18 -11.32
CA ILE A 126 -14.25 -21.75 -12.67
C ILE A 126 -12.98 -21.23 -13.38
N GLU A 127 -12.69 -19.93 -13.31
CA GLU A 127 -11.45 -19.31 -13.80
C GLU A 127 -10.21 -19.84 -13.04
N ALA A 128 -10.34 -20.14 -11.74
CA ALA A 128 -9.29 -20.77 -10.93
C ALA A 128 -9.39 -22.31 -10.85
N ASN A 129 -10.38 -22.93 -11.52
CA ASN A 129 -10.66 -24.37 -11.51
C ASN A 129 -10.78 -25.01 -10.10
N GLN A 130 -11.23 -24.26 -9.10
CA GLN A 130 -11.42 -24.67 -7.71
C GLN A 130 -12.85 -24.40 -7.25
N ILE A 131 -13.67 -25.43 -7.15
CA ILE A 131 -15.04 -25.34 -6.64
C ILE A 131 -15.04 -25.57 -5.12
N PHE A 132 -15.75 -24.72 -4.37
CA PHE A 132 -15.88 -24.82 -2.92
C PHE A 132 -17.28 -25.29 -2.49
N PRO A 133 -17.56 -26.59 -2.44
CA PRO A 133 -18.92 -27.14 -2.30
C PRO A 133 -19.67 -26.71 -1.03
N ASP A 134 -18.97 -26.31 0.02
CA ASP A 134 -19.55 -25.82 1.29
C ASP A 134 -19.81 -24.30 1.28
N ASN A 135 -19.57 -23.64 0.14
CA ASN A 135 -19.91 -22.24 -0.04
C ASN A 135 -21.42 -22.09 0.13
N ALA A 136 -21.83 -21.35 1.15
CA ALA A 136 -23.24 -21.17 1.51
C ALA A 136 -24.10 -20.67 0.33
N ILE A 137 -23.49 -20.08 -0.70
CA ILE A 137 -24.14 -19.69 -1.96
C ILE A 137 -24.78 -20.88 -2.71
N TYR A 138 -24.28 -22.10 -2.52
CA TYR A 138 -24.83 -23.32 -3.10
C TYR A 138 -26.02 -23.87 -2.31
N HIS A 139 -26.22 -23.39 -1.08
CA HIS A 139 -27.29 -23.83 -0.18
C HIS A 139 -28.43 -22.82 -0.05
N SER A 140 -28.22 -21.58 -0.49
CA SER A 140 -29.27 -20.57 -0.63
C SER A 140 -30.03 -20.75 -1.95
N ILE A 141 -30.83 -21.80 -2.04
CA ILE A 141 -31.97 -21.83 -2.96
C ILE A 141 -33.17 -21.38 -2.13
N SER A 142 -33.80 -20.27 -2.54
CA SER A 142 -35.01 -19.70 -1.92
C SER A 142 -36.00 -19.36 -3.03
N PHE A 143 -37.31 -19.53 -2.94
CA PHE A 143 -38.24 -20.47 -2.28
C PHE A 143 -39.59 -19.99 -2.85
N GLU A 144 -40.12 -20.57 -3.92
CA GLU A 144 -41.48 -20.33 -4.45
C GLU A 144 -41.80 -21.33 -5.58
#